data_AF-A0A143ZAF6-F1
#
_entry.id   AF-A0A143ZAF6-F1
#
_cell.length_a   1.000
_cell.length_b   1.000
_cell.length_c   1.000
_cell.angle_alpha   90.00
_cell.angle_beta   90.00
_cell.angle_gamma   90.00
#
_symmetry.space_group_name_H-M   'P 1'
#
loop_
_entity.id
_entity.type
_entity.pdbx_description
1 polymer ?
#
loop_
_entity_poly.entity_id
_entity_poly.type
_entity_poly.pdbx_seq_one_letter_code
_entity_poly.pdbx_strand_id
1 'polypeptide(L)' 'GFKSRANWTLAIVCDLILREWGYGYTQKGVADLLHRLGLSWTRPTYTLKKADSKKQQVFLEETFPSLKKNC' A
#
# COMPACT_ATOMS: atom_id res chain seq x y z
N GLY A 1 -5.80 0.44 -26.11
CA GLY A 1 -4.94 1.54 -25.62
C GLY A 1 -4.87 1.47 -24.12
N PHE A 2 -3.67 1.38 -23.55
CA PHE A 2 -3.49 1.37 -22.10
C PHE A 2 -3.85 2.77 -21.55
N LYS A 3 -4.91 2.86 -20.75
CA LYS A 3 -5.26 4.09 -20.01
C LYS A 3 -4.12 4.35 -19.01
N SER A 4 -3.25 5.29 -19.33
CA SER A 4 -2.21 5.83 -18.45
C SER A 4 -2.84 6.60 -17.29
N ARG A 5 -3.45 5.89 -16.35
CA ARG A 5 -3.51 6.38 -14.97
C ARG A 5 -2.13 6.17 -14.38
N ALA A 6 -1.25 7.16 -14.54
CA ALA A 6 -0.01 7.21 -13.80
C ALA A 6 -0.36 7.31 -12.31
N ASN A 7 -0.27 6.19 -11.59
CA ASN A 7 -0.39 6.16 -10.15
C ASN A 7 0.91 6.69 -9.57
N TRP A 8 0.95 7.97 -9.16
CA TRP A 8 2.08 8.53 -8.43
C TRP A 8 2.18 7.87 -7.06
N THR A 9 2.85 6.72 -7.01
CA THR A 9 3.15 5.99 -5.79
C THR A 9 4.47 6.49 -5.21
N LEU A 10 4.63 6.37 -3.89
CA LEU A 10 5.85 6.79 -3.21
C LEU A 10 7.10 6.09 -3.75
N ALA A 11 6.98 4.84 -4.22
CA ALA A 11 8.09 4.10 -4.82
C ALA A 11 8.57 4.75 -6.13
N ILE A 12 7.63 5.19 -6.99
CA ILE A 12 7.96 5.88 -8.24
C ILE A 12 8.63 7.23 -7.94
N VAL A 13 8.13 7.95 -6.94
CA VAL A 13 8.72 9.25 -6.55
C VAL A 13 10.11 9.07 -5.94
N CYS A 14 10.33 8.04 -5.10
CA CYS A 14 11.67 7.69 -4.61
C CYS A 14 12.66 7.43 -5.76
N ASP A 15 12.26 6.62 -6.75
CA ASP A 15 13.10 6.29 -7.92
C ASP A 15 13.37 7.51 -8.79
N LEU A 16 12.37 8.39 -8.97
CA LEU A 16 12.55 9.67 -9.67
C LEU A 16 13.55 10.57 -8.95
N ILE A 17 13.44 10.69 -7.62
CA ILE A 17 14.36 11.53 -6.84
C ILE A 17 15.80 11.00 -6.93
N LEU A 18 15.96 9.67 -6.88
CA LEU A 18 17.26 9.03 -7.03
C LEU A 18 17.87 9.26 -8.42
N ARG A 19 17.05 9.24 -9.48
CA ARG A 19 17.51 9.46 -10.86
C ARG A 19 17.89 10.91 -11.15
N GLU A 20 17.11 11.87 -10.68
CA GLU A 20 17.33 13.29 -10.98
C GLU A 20 18.38 13.93 -10.07
N TRP A 21 18.41 13.57 -8.79
CA TRP A 21 19.29 14.21 -7.81
C TRP A 21 20.29 13.27 -7.13
N GLY A 22 20.24 11.95 -7.38
CA GLY A 22 21.18 10.99 -6.78
C GLY A 22 20.98 10.71 -5.30
N TYR A 23 19.92 11.24 -4.67
CA TYR A 23 19.65 11.05 -3.26
C TYR A 23 18.66 9.91 -3.01
N GLY A 24 19.06 8.96 -2.17
CA GLY A 24 18.20 7.85 -1.74
C GLY A 24 17.28 8.27 -0.60
N TYR A 25 15.99 8.40 -0.88
CA TYR A 25 14.97 8.64 0.14
C TYR A 25 14.19 7.36 0.49
N THR A 26 13.78 7.26 1.75
CA THR A 26 12.79 6.26 2.17
C THR A 26 11.38 6.70 1.76
N GLN A 27 10.46 5.75 1.55
CA GLN A 27 9.08 6.07 1.17
C GLN A 27 8.37 6.97 2.19
N LYS A 28 8.68 6.80 3.48
CA LYS A 28 8.15 7.67 4.55
C LYS A 28 8.69 9.09 4.44
N GLY A 29 10.00 9.25 4.18
CA GLY A 29 10.60 10.56 3.96
C GLY A 29 10.02 11.28 2.74
N VAL A 30 9.75 10.55 1.66
CA VAL A 30 9.07 11.10 0.48
C VAL A 30 7.61 11.45 0.78
N ALA A 31 6.89 10.67 1.58
CA ALA A 31 5.54 11.01 2.00
C ALA A 31 5.49 12.32 2.79
N ASP A 32 6.41 12.49 3.75
CA ASP A 32 6.52 13.73 4.52
C ASP A 32 6.95 14.91 3.64
N LEU A 33 7.86 14.68 2.69
CA LEU A 33 8.28 15.68 1.71
C LEU A 33 7.11 16.15 0.84
N LEU A 34 6.36 15.21 0.26
CA LEU A 34 5.19 15.52 -0.57
C LEU A 34 4.10 16.24 0.23
N HIS A 35 3.87 15.82 1.48
CA HIS A 35 2.94 16.49 2.38
C HIS A 35 3.37 17.95 2.65
N ARG A 36 4.66 18.19 2.92
CA ARG A 36 5.21 19.55 3.10
C ARG A 36 5.09 20.41 1.84
N LEU A 37 5.16 19.80 0.66
CA LEU A 37 4.97 20.47 -0.63
C LEU A 37 3.48 20.65 -1.01
N GLY A 38 2.54 20.15 -0.20
CA GLY A 38 1.10 20.21 -0.52
C GLY A 38 0.68 19.27 -1.66
N LEU A 39 1.50 18.28 -1.99
CA LEU A 39 1.26 17.35 -3.09
C LEU A 39 0.55 16.08 -2.58
N SER A 40 -0.48 15.67 -3.31
CA SER A 40 -1.17 14.41 -3.05
C SER A 40 -0.52 13.26 -3.82
N TRP A 41 -0.37 12.10 -3.17
CA TRP A 41 0.08 10.86 -3.83
C TRP A 41 -0.99 9.79 -3.78
N THR A 42 -0.94 8.86 -4.73
CA THR A 42 -1.82 7.69 -4.72
C THR A 42 -1.25 6.65 -3.78
N ARG A 43 -1.87 6.46 -2.63
CA ARG A 43 -1.56 5.31 -1.78
C ARG A 43 -2.11 4.06 -2.49
N PRO A 44 -1.27 3.07 -2.85
CA PRO A 44 -1.80 1.79 -3.25
C PRO A 44 -2.51 1.22 -2.03
N THR A 45 -3.85 1.26 -2.03
CA THR A 45 -4.62 0.43 -1.13
C THR A 45 -4.31 -0.99 -1.57
N TYR A 46 -3.47 -1.68 -0.80
CA TYR A 46 -3.29 -3.11 -0.96
C TYR A 46 -4.59 -3.77 -0.52
N THR A 47 -5.58 -3.73 -1.41
CA THR A 47 -6.70 -4.65 -1.33
C THR A 47 -6.06 -6.01 -1.57
N LEU A 48 -6.07 -6.89 -0.57
CA LEU A 48 -5.68 -8.29 -0.72
C LEU A 48 -6.54 -8.90 -1.85
N LYS A 49 -6.09 -8.80 -3.10
CA LYS A 49 -6.71 -9.43 -4.27
C LYS A 49 -6.65 -10.96 -4.19
N LYS A 50 -6.00 -11.52 -3.16
CA LYS A 50 -5.80 -12.96 -2.90
C LYS A 50 -6.43 -13.42 -1.59
N ALA A 51 -7.49 -12.78 -1.11
CA ALA A 51 -8.29 -13.40 -0.08
C ALA A 51 -9.21 -14.44 -0.74
N ASP A 52 -8.85 -15.73 -0.64
CA ASP A 52 -9.75 -16.83 -0.97
C ASP A 52 -11.01 -16.68 -0.09
N SER A 53 -12.14 -16.28 -0.68
CA SER A 53 -13.40 -16.05 0.06
C SER A 53 -13.81 -17.28 0.88
N LYS A 54 -13.49 -18.49 0.38
CA LYS A 54 -13.71 -19.75 1.10
C LYS A 54 -12.89 -19.85 2.40
N LYS A 55 -11.62 -19.43 2.37
CA LYS A 55 -10.76 -19.46 3.58
C LYS A 55 -11.18 -18.39 4.59
N GLN A 56 -11.70 -17.25 4.11
CA GLN A 56 -12.27 -16.23 5.00
C GLN A 56 -13.54 -16.72 5.70
N GLN A 57 -14.43 -17.42 5.00
CA GLN A 57 -15.63 -18.00 5.60
C GLN A 57 -15.29 -19.03 6.68
N VAL A 58 -14.42 -20.00 6.38
CA VAL A 58 -13.96 -21.00 7.36
C VAL A 58 -13.31 -20.33 8.58
N PHE A 59 -12.53 -19.28 8.37
CA PHE A 59 -11.95 -18.54 9.49
C PHE A 59 -13.02 -17.87 10.37
N LEU A 60 -14.03 -17.23 9.77
CA LEU A 60 -15.10 -16.54 10.51
C LEU A 60 -16.02 -17.52 11.26
N GLU A 61 -16.35 -18.66 10.65
CA GLU A 61 -17.31 -19.62 11.18
C GLU A 61 -16.71 -20.58 12.20
N GLU A 62 -15.48 -21.06 11.96
CA GLU A 62 -14.90 -22.14 12.77
C GLU A 62 -13.72 -21.65 13.62
N THR A 63 -12.77 -20.95 13.00
CA THR A 63 -11.50 -20.62 13.66
C THR A 63 -11.66 -19.48 14.67
N PHE A 64 -12.35 -18.41 14.30
CA PHE A 64 -12.52 -17.23 15.14
C PHE A 64 -13.34 -17.49 16.42
N PRO A 65 -14.48 -18.22 16.37
CA PRO A 65 -15.23 -18.55 17.59
C PRO A 65 -14.47 -19.49 18.53
N SER A 66 -13.66 -20.40 17.97
CA SER A 66 -12.83 -21.33 18.75
C SER A 66 -11.69 -20.62 19.47
N LEU A 67 -11.06 -19.63 18.83
CA LEU A 67 -10.06 -18.77 19.46
C LEU A 67 -10.65 -17.90 20.57
N LYS A 68 -11.87 -17.36 20.38
CA LYS A 68 -12.55 -16.53 21.38
C LYS A 68 -12.93 -17.31 22.65
N LYS A 69 -13.18 -18.62 22.55
CA LYS A 69 -13.56 -19.49 23.68
C LYS A 69 -12.39 -19.86 24.59
N ASN A 70 -11.15 -19.72 24.10
CA ASN A 70 -9.93 -20.04 24.83
C ASN A 70 -9.26 -18.78 25.45
N CYS A 71 -9.96 -17.64 25.46
CA CYS A 71 -9.56 -16.40 26.14
C CYS A 71 -10.44 -16.16 27.37
#